data_AF-A0A3B9ILU7-F1
#
_entry.id   AF-A0A3B9ILU7-F1
#
_cell.length_a   1.000
_cell.length_b   1.000
_cell.length_c   1.000
_cell.angle_alpha   90.00
_cell.angle_beta   90.00
_cell.angle_gamma   90.00
#
_symmetry.space_group_name_H-M   'P 1'
#
loop_
_entity.id
_entity.type
_entity.pdbx_description
1 polymer ?
#
loop_
_entity_poly.entity_id
_entity_poly.type
_entity_poly.pdbx_seq_one_letter_code
_entity_poly.pdbx_strand_id
1 'polypeptide(L)'
;PIRRAELIAALARSFNLPPPAAPAETPPALPVSTGGRVLLVEDNTVNQVVASTILEKQGYRVAVVENGAEAIEACRADDFDLVFMDVQMPVM
;
A
#
# COMPACT_ATOMS: atom_id res chain seq x y z
N PRO A 1 -10.79 -25.63 17.72
CA PRO A 1 -10.60 -24.58 16.69
C PRO A 1 -9.16 -24.59 16.17
N ILE A 2 -8.96 -24.64 14.85
CA ILE A 2 -7.62 -24.63 14.23
C ILE A 2 -7.15 -23.17 14.18
N ARG A 3 -5.90 -22.91 14.60
CA ARG A 3 -5.33 -21.55 14.53
C ARG A 3 -4.91 -21.21 13.10
N ARG A 4 -5.00 -19.93 12.70
CA ARG A 4 -4.60 -19.47 11.35
C ARG A 4 -3.19 -19.93 10.95
N ALA A 5 -2.25 -19.90 11.89
CA ALA A 5 -0.87 -20.35 11.66
C ALA A 5 -0.78 -21.87 11.39
N GLU A 6 -1.60 -22.68 12.07
CA GLU A 6 -1.65 -24.14 11.89
C GLU A 6 -2.24 -24.50 10.52
N LEU A 7 -3.27 -23.78 10.07
CA LEU A 7 -3.88 -23.98 8.74
C LEU A 7 -2.91 -23.65 7.61
N ILE A 8 -2.21 -22.51 7.70
CA ILE A 8 -1.21 -22.10 6.69
C ILE A 8 -0.07 -23.12 6.62
N ALA A 9 0.42 -23.59 7.77
CA ALA A 9 1.48 -24.60 7.82
C ALA A 9 1.06 -25.94 7.20
N ALA A 10 -0.19 -26.38 7.43
CA ALA A 10 -0.73 -27.61 6.85
C ALA A 10 -0.85 -27.53 5.32
N LEU A 11 -1.34 -26.40 4.80
CA LEU A 11 -1.43 -26.17 3.35
C LEU A 11 -0.05 -26.11 2.71
N ALA A 12 0.90 -25.36 3.30
CA ALA A 12 2.27 -25.26 2.77
C ALA A 12 2.95 -26.64 2.65
N ARG A 13 2.76 -27.52 3.66
CA ARG A 13 3.26 -28.90 3.62
C ARG A 13 2.60 -29.74 2.52
N SER A 14 1.28 -29.63 2.34
CA SER A 14 0.55 -30.39 1.32
C SER A 14 0.93 -29.98 -0.11
N PHE A 15 1.27 -28.70 -0.31
CA PHE A 15 1.66 -28.16 -1.61
C PHE A 15 3.18 -28.14 -1.83
N ASN A 16 3.97 -28.74 -0.93
CA ASN A 16 5.42 -28.78 -0.99
C ASN A 16 6.07 -27.39 -1.17
N LEU A 17 5.44 -26.35 -0.60
CA LEU A 17 5.99 -25.01 -0.63
C LEU A 17 7.24 -24.98 0.26
N PRO A 18 8.34 -24.37 -0.21
CA PRO A 18 9.53 -24.19 0.62
C PRO A 18 9.12 -23.41 1.89
N PRO A 19 9.73 -23.73 3.05
CA PRO A 19 9.53 -22.93 4.25
C PRO A 19 9.85 -21.47 3.91
N PRO A 20 9.09 -20.49 4.45
CA PRO A 20 9.39 -19.09 4.21
C PRO A 20 10.87 -18.88 4.51
N ALA A 21 11.60 -18.38 3.51
CA ALA A 21 13.01 -18.09 3.64
C ALA A 21 13.20 -17.27 4.92
N ALA A 22 14.26 -17.57 5.68
CA ALA A 22 14.65 -16.79 6.85
C ALA A 22 14.51 -15.29 6.53
N PRO A 23 14.03 -14.46 7.47
CA PRO A 23 13.73 -13.07 7.17
C PRO A 23 14.98 -12.45 6.56
N ALA A 24 14.91 -12.11 5.27
CA ALA A 24 15.93 -11.30 4.63
C ALA A 24 16.13 -10.09 5.54
N GLU A 25 17.38 -9.81 5.92
CA GLU A 25 17.71 -8.67 6.76
C GLU A 25 17.02 -7.44 6.18
N THR A 26 15.95 -7.00 6.84
CA THR A 26 15.22 -5.81 6.44
C THR A 26 16.24 -4.69 6.48
N PRO A 27 16.54 -4.00 5.36
CA PRO A 27 17.45 -2.87 5.39
C PRO A 27 16.99 -1.94 6.52
N PRO A 28 17.93 -1.35 7.28
CA PRO A 28 17.60 -0.54 8.44
C PRO A 28 16.52 0.45 8.03
N ALA A 29 15.37 0.36 8.70
CA ALA A 29 14.21 1.17 8.38
C ALA A 29 14.69 2.63 8.34
N LEU A 30 14.61 3.23 7.15
CA LEU A 30 14.91 4.65 6.99
C LEU A 30 14.06 5.39 8.04
N PRO A 31 14.61 6.39 8.74
CA PRO A 31 13.83 7.17 9.69
C PRO A 31 12.58 7.66 8.96
N VAL A 32 11.41 7.22 9.45
CA VAL A 32 10.13 7.56 8.82
C VAL A 32 10.00 9.06 8.92
N SER A 33 10.17 9.74 7.78
CA SER A 33 9.91 11.17 7.66
C SER A 33 8.42 11.38 7.92
N THR A 34 8.11 11.92 9.10
CA THR A 34 6.75 12.36 9.40
C THR A 34 6.48 13.64 8.61
N GLY A 35 5.32 13.70 7.93
CA GLY A 35 4.88 14.91 7.23
C GLY A 35 5.00 14.93 5.70
N GLY A 36 5.45 13.84 5.06
CA GLY A 36 5.48 13.74 3.59
C GLY A 36 4.09 13.85 2.95
N ARG A 37 4.03 14.36 1.72
CA ARG A 37 2.82 14.45 0.89
C ARG A 37 2.69 13.22 0.00
N VAL A 38 1.58 12.51 0.14
CA VAL A 38 1.25 11.32 -0.64
C VAL A 38 0.06 11.61 -1.55
N LEU A 39 0.18 11.27 -2.83
CA LEU A 39 -0.96 11.21 -3.75
C LEU A 39 -1.49 9.78 -3.76
N LEU A 40 -2.71 9.58 -3.28
CA LEU A 40 -3.43 8.31 -3.34
C LEU A 40 -4.32 8.28 -4.58
N VAL A 41 -4.19 7.25 -5.40
CA VAL A 41 -4.94 7.07 -6.65
C VAL A 41 -5.71 5.75 -6.57
N GLU A 42 -7.03 5.82 -6.45
CA GLU A 42 -7.89 4.67 -6.17
C GLU A 42 -9.31 4.95 -6.66
N ASP A 43 -9.91 4.04 -7.44
CA ASP A 43 -11.24 4.24 -8.05
C ASP A 43 -12.40 3.86 -7.13
N ASN A 44 -12.14 3.14 -6.04
CA ASN A 44 -13.14 2.75 -5.07
C ASN A 44 -13.13 3.64 -3.82
N THR A 45 -14.23 4.37 -3.59
CA THR A 45 -14.39 5.28 -2.45
C THR A 45 -14.17 4.62 -1.08
N VAL A 46 -14.50 3.33 -0.91
CA VAL A 46 -14.24 2.61 0.34
C VAL A 46 -12.72 2.42 0.55
N ASN A 47 -12.01 2.02 -0.51
CA ASN A 47 -10.57 1.85 -0.46
C ASN A 47 -9.85 3.18 -0.24
N GLN A 48 -10.32 4.26 -0.88
CA GLN A 48 -9.81 5.61 -0.67
C GLN A 48 -9.83 5.98 0.82
N VAL A 49 -10.99 5.82 1.49
CA VAL A 49 -11.16 6.15 2.90
C VAL A 49 -10.25 5.29 3.79
N VAL A 50 -10.16 3.99 3.51
CA VAL A 50 -9.32 3.09 4.30
C VAL A 50 -7.84 3.45 4.16
N ALA A 51 -7.36 3.60 2.93
CA ALA A 51 -5.96 3.89 2.65
C ALA A 51 -5.55 5.29 3.15
N SER A 52 -6.37 6.32 2.90
CA SER A 52 -6.09 7.68 3.37
C SER A 52 -6.03 7.72 4.90
N THR A 53 -6.98 7.09 5.60
CA THR A 53 -6.99 7.03 7.07
C THR A 53 -5.72 6.36 7.63
N ILE A 54 -5.24 5.30 6.98
CA ILE A 54 -4.01 4.60 7.40
C ILE A 54 -2.77 5.48 7.20
N LEU A 55 -2.69 6.19 6.08
CA LEU A 55 -1.58 7.08 5.75
C LEU A 55 -1.57 8.33 6.66
N GLU A 56 -2.73 8.96 6.87
CA GLU A 56 -2.87 10.12 7.75
C GLU A 56 -2.52 9.78 9.20
N LYS A 57 -2.93 8.60 9.71
CA LYS A 57 -2.55 8.12 11.04
C LYS A 57 -1.04 7.91 11.21
N GLN A 58 -0.32 7.70 10.10
CA GLN A 58 1.15 7.62 10.09
C GLN A 58 1.82 9.00 9.95
N GLY A 59 1.04 10.08 9.87
CA GLY A 59 1.53 11.46 9.82
C GLY A 59 1.78 11.98 8.41
N TYR A 60 1.31 11.29 7.37
CA TYR A 60 1.36 11.79 6.00
C TYR A 60 0.22 12.76 5.70
N ARG A 61 0.45 13.68 4.76
CA ARG A 61 -0.60 14.50 4.16
C ARG A 61 -1.05 13.81 2.88
N VAL A 62 -2.33 13.48 2.78
CA VAL A 62 -2.84 12.69 1.65
C VAL A 62 -3.73 13.56 0.76
N ALA A 63 -3.44 13.57 -0.54
CA ALA A 63 -4.38 14.00 -1.57
C ALA A 63 -4.93 12.74 -2.26
N VAL A 64 -6.21 12.74 -2.62
CA VAL A 64 -6.89 11.57 -3.21
C VAL A 64 -7.43 11.96 -4.58
N VAL A 65 -7.24 11.07 -5.56
CA VAL A 65 -7.80 11.18 -6.92
C VAL A 65 -8.35 9.82 -7.37
N GLU A 66 -9.29 9.81 -8.31
CA GLU A 66 -10.05 8.60 -8.65
C GLU A 66 -9.44 7.78 -9.80
N ASN A 67 -8.50 8.35 -10.57
CA ASN A 67 -7.93 7.70 -11.75
C ASN A 67 -6.54 8.24 -12.13
N GLY A 68 -5.91 7.56 -13.10
CA GLY A 68 -4.55 7.89 -13.57
C GLY A 68 -4.43 9.26 -14.23
N ALA A 69 -5.46 9.70 -14.97
CA ALA A 69 -5.43 11.00 -15.65
C ALA A 69 -5.44 12.16 -14.64
N GLU A 70 -6.30 12.08 -13.61
CA GLU A 70 -6.31 13.03 -12.50
C GLU A 70 -4.98 12.99 -11.72
N ALA A 71 -4.39 11.81 -11.56
CA ALA A 71 -3.09 11.67 -10.90
C ALA A 71 -1.97 12.41 -11.65
N ILE A 72 -1.98 12.33 -12.99
CA ILE A 72 -1.02 13.07 -13.82
C ILE A 72 -1.21 14.57 -13.68
N GLU A 73 -2.45 15.07 -13.73
CA GLU A 73 -2.71 16.50 -13.55
C GLU A 73 -2.35 16.98 -12.14
N ALA A 74 -2.63 16.19 -11.10
CA ALA A 74 -2.23 16.48 -9.73
C ALA A 74 -0.70 16.59 -9.60
N CYS A 75 0.05 15.63 -10.15
CA CYS A 75 1.51 15.65 -10.15
C CYS A 75 2.12 16.80 -10.98
N ARG A 76 1.37 17.40 -11.91
CA ARG A 76 1.81 18.61 -12.63
C ARG A 76 1.54 19.88 -11.84
N ALA A 77 0.48 19.90 -11.04
CA ALA A 77 0.08 21.05 -10.25
C ALA A 77 0.86 21.18 -8.93
N ASP A 78 1.25 20.05 -8.35
CA ASP A 78 1.80 19.94 -7.01
C ASP A 78 2.92 18.91 -6.91
N ASP A 79 3.88 19.16 -6.02
CA ASP A 79 4.92 18.19 -5.68
C ASP A 79 4.44 17.19 -4.62
N PHE A 80 4.68 15.91 -4.88
CA PHE A 80 4.41 14.80 -3.97
C PHE A 80 5.68 13.98 -3.73
N ASP A 81 5.85 13.50 -2.50
CA ASP A 81 6.99 12.65 -2.12
C ASP A 81 6.78 11.19 -2.55
N LEU A 82 5.51 10.78 -2.67
CA LEU A 82 5.11 9.43 -3.05
C LEU A 82 3.76 9.45 -3.78
N VAL A 83 3.64 8.65 -4.83
CA VAL A 83 2.36 8.29 -5.45
C VAL A 83 2.03 6.85 -5.05
N PHE A 84 0.88 6.63 -4.44
CA PHE A 84 0.36 5.32 -4.09
C PHE A 84 -0.90 5.05 -4.92
N MET A 85 -0.77 4.18 -5.92
CA MET A 85 -1.77 4.00 -6.97
C MET A 85 -2.14 2.53 -7.15
N ASP A 86 -3.44 2.24 -7.30
CA ASP A 86 -3.90 0.92 -7.72
C ASP A 86 -3.48 0.64 -9.18
N VAL A 87 -3.02 -0.59 -9.45
CA VAL A 87 -2.61 -1.05 -10.77
C VAL A 87 -3.82 -1.37 -11.64
N GLN A 88 -4.95 -1.76 -11.04
CA GLN A 88 -6.16 -2.12 -11.77
C GLN A 88 -7.17 -0.97 -11.75
N MET A 89 -6.99 -0.01 -12.65
CA MET A 89 -7.95 1.06 -12.89
C MET A 89 -8.52 1.02 -14.32
N PRO A 90 -9.82 1.31 -14.52
CA PRO A 90 -10.44 1.32 -15.84
C PRO A 90 -9.99 2.50 -16.73
N VAL A 91 -9.43 3.56 -16.14
CA VAL A 91 -8.98 4.77 -16.84
C VAL A 91 -7.53 5.06 -16.46
N MET A 92 -6.68 5.21 -17.49
CA MET A 92 -5.27 5.58 -17.42
C MET A 92 -5.06 6.93 -18.09
#